data_AF-A0A672JWH3-F1
#
_entry.id   AF-A0A672JWH3-F1
#
_cell.length_a   1.000
_cell.length_b   1.000
_cell.length_c   1.000
_cell.angle_alpha   90.00
_cell.angle_beta   90.00
_cell.angle_gamma   90.00
#
_symmetry.space_group_name_H-M   'P 1'
#
loop_
_entity.id
_entity.type
_entity.pdbx_description
1 polymer ?
#
loop_
_entity_poly.entity_id
_entity_poly.type
_entity_poly.pdbx_seq_one_letter_code
_entity_poly.pdbx_strand_id
1 'polypeptide(L)'
;MESALELLYNTLDDLEKENIKRFRSLLKEDGRIGAGKLEDAGGTDVVDMMVECYGPEDAVKITLKILRKMNQNQILIMCLILNIFC
;
A
#
# COMPACT_ATOMS: atom_id res chain seq x y z
N MET A 1 -4.16 0.59 -20.58
CA MET A 1 -4.87 0.96 -19.34
C MET A 1 -4.19 0.15 -18.26
N GLU A 2 -3.30 0.76 -17.48
CA GLU A 2 -2.82 0.11 -16.26
C GLU A 2 -4.02 -0.08 -15.34
N SER A 3 -4.19 -1.30 -14.86
CA SER A 3 -5.22 -1.57 -13.87
C SER A 3 -4.85 -0.90 -12.55
N ALA A 4 -5.84 -0.45 -11.77
CA ALA A 4 -5.58 0.18 -10.46
C ALA A 4 -4.70 -0.70 -9.55
N LEU A 5 -4.75 -2.01 -9.74
CA LEU A 5 -3.90 -3.00 -9.10
C LEU A 5 -2.42 -2.89 -9.50
N GLU A 6 -2.12 -2.75 -10.79
CA GLU A 6 -0.74 -2.63 -11.30
C GLU A 6 -0.07 -1.36 -10.78
N LEU A 7 -0.81 -0.25 -10.74
CA LEU A 7 -0.32 1.01 -10.19
C LEU A 7 0.04 0.87 -8.70
N LEU A 8 -0.74 0.09 -7.95
CA LEU A 8 -0.44 -0.22 -6.55
C LEU A 8 0.83 -1.03 -6.39
N TYR A 9 1.00 -2.08 -7.20
CA TYR A 9 2.22 -2.89 -7.20
C TYR A 9 3.44 -2.01 -7.46
N ASN A 10 3.42 -1.21 -8.53
CA ASN A 10 4.54 -0.32 -8.87
C ASN A 10 4.82 0.71 -7.77
N THR A 11 3.77 1.29 -7.17
CA THR A 11 3.91 2.26 -6.07
C THR A 11 4.56 1.63 -4.83
N LEU A 12 4.10 0.44 -4.44
CA LEU A 12 4.63 -0.27 -3.26
C LEU A 12 5.99 -0.90 -3.50
N ASP A 13 6.34 -1.21 -4.75
CA ASP A 13 7.67 -1.68 -5.13
C ASP A 13 8.70 -0.53 -5.13
N ASP A 14 8.31 0.66 -5.61
CA ASP A 14 9.15 1.87 -5.62
C ASP A 14 9.30 2.52 -4.23
N LEU A 15 8.39 2.23 -3.30
CA LEU A 15 8.45 2.70 -1.92
C LEU A 15 9.72 2.18 -1.21
N GLU A 16 10.48 3.09 -0.61
CA GLU A 16 11.65 2.71 0.20
C GLU A 16 11.27 1.74 1.33
N LYS A 17 12.20 0.85 1.69
CA LYS A 17 11.99 -0.19 2.72
C LYS A 17 11.45 0.35 4.05
N GLU A 18 11.85 1.56 4.46
CA GLU A 18 11.36 2.20 5.67
C GLU A 18 9.87 2.59 5.56
N ASN A 19 9.46 3.10 4.40
CA ASN A 19 8.06 3.42 4.15
C ASN A 19 7.20 2.16 4.10
N ILE A 20 7.68 1.09 3.46
CA ILE A 20 6.99 -0.20 3.48
C ILE A 20 6.84 -0.73 4.92
N LYS A 21 7.86 -0.59 5.78
CA LYS A 21 7.78 -0.99 7.19
C LYS A 21 6.69 -0.20 7.94
N ARG A 22 6.58 1.11 7.68
CA ARG A 22 5.48 1.94 8.21
C ARG A 22 4.12 1.52 7.69
N PHE A 23 4.01 1.24 6.39
CA PHE A 23 2.79 0.75 5.76
C PHE A 23 2.30 -0.53 6.44
N ARG A 24 3.19 -1.51 6.62
CA ARG A 24 2.90 -2.75 7.34
C ARG A 24 2.45 -2.50 8.78
N SER A 25 3.07 -1.55 9.48
CA SER A 25 2.69 -1.20 10.85
C SER A 25 1.26 -0.64 10.93
N LEU A 26 0.88 0.24 10.00
CA LEU A 26 -0.47 0.80 9.91
C LEU A 26 -1.50 -0.26 9.49
N LEU A 27 -1.09 -1.21 8.65
CA LEU A 27 -1.93 -2.34 8.25
C LEU A 27 -2.12 -3.35 9.40
N LYS A 28 -1.10 -3.54 10.26
CA LYS A 28 -1.21 -4.33 11.49
C LYS A 28 -2.25 -3.75 12.45
N GLU A 29 -2.41 -2.42 12.51
CA GLU A 29 -3.45 -1.78 13.31
C GLU A 29 -4.87 -2.10 12.83
N ASP A 30 -5.07 -2.46 11.56
CA ASP A 30 -6.38 -2.91 11.06
C ASP A 30 -6.77 -4.29 11.61
N GLY A 31 -5.79 -5.09 12.10
CA GLY A 31 -6.01 -6.34 12.83
C GLY A 31 -6.53 -7.53 12.01
N ARG A 32 -6.91 -7.31 10.75
CA ARG A 32 -7.41 -8.35 9.83
C ARG A 32 -6.33 -9.23 9.22
N ILE A 33 -5.14 -8.69 8.97
CA ILE A 33 -3.98 -9.47 8.53
C ILE A 33 -3.09 -9.73 9.75
N GLY A 34 -2.78 -10.99 10.00
CA GLY A 34 -1.96 -11.40 11.14
C GLY A 34 -0.59 -10.74 11.14
N ALA A 35 -0.18 -10.20 12.28
CA ALA A 35 1.07 -9.45 12.42
C ALA A 35 2.33 -10.25 11.99
N GLY A 36 2.33 -11.57 12.19
CA GLY A 36 3.43 -12.43 11.76
C GLY A 36 3.58 -12.55 10.24
N LYS A 37 2.47 -12.49 9.49
CA LYS A 37 2.52 -12.50 8.01
C LYS A 37 3.08 -11.20 7.44
N LEU A 38 2.81 -10.08 8.13
CA LEU A 38 3.28 -8.75 7.71
C LEU A 38 4.71 -8.44 8.14
N GLU A 39 5.36 -9.27 8.94
CA GLU A 39 6.67 -8.90 9.51
C GLU A 39 7.79 -8.94 8.45
N ASP A 40 7.71 -9.87 7.50
CA ASP A 40 8.72 -10.05 6.44
C ASP A 40 8.20 -9.75 5.02
N ALA A 41 6.90 -9.49 4.86
CA ALA A 41 6.25 -9.30 3.55
C ALA A 41 6.85 -8.14 2.73
N GLY A 42 7.22 -8.39 1.47
CA GLY A 42 7.58 -7.36 0.51
C GLY A 42 6.42 -6.41 0.16
N GLY A 43 6.70 -5.33 -0.57
CA GLY A 43 5.65 -4.41 -1.01
C GLY A 43 4.57 -5.11 -1.82
N THR A 44 4.98 -6.00 -2.72
CA THR A 44 4.11 -6.84 -3.56
C THR A 44 3.36 -7.91 -2.76
N ASP A 45 4.02 -8.60 -1.81
CA ASP A 45 3.36 -9.59 -0.93
C ASP A 45 2.23 -8.97 -0.10
N VAL A 46 2.42 -7.74 0.35
CA VAL A 46 1.40 -7.00 1.11
C VAL A 46 0.18 -6.72 0.23
N VAL A 47 0.38 -6.36 -1.04
CA VAL A 47 -0.74 -6.16 -1.98
C VAL A 47 -1.50 -7.46 -2.19
N ASP A 48 -0.81 -8.57 -2.43
CA ASP A 48 -1.43 -9.89 -2.58
C ASP A 48 -2.26 -10.28 -1.35
N MET A 49 -1.71 -10.10 -0.15
CA MET A 49 -2.43 -10.36 1.10
C MET A 49 -3.66 -9.45 1.27
N MET A 50 -3.60 -8.21 0.80
CA MET A 50 -4.74 -7.30 0.85
C MET A 50 -5.81 -7.69 -0.17
N VAL A 51 -5.42 -8.11 -1.37
CA VAL A 51 -6.36 -8.60 -2.39
C VAL A 51 -7.03 -9.89 -1.93
N GLU A 52 -6.27 -10.82 -1.33
CA GLU A 52 -6.80 -12.08 -0.81
C GLU A 52 -7.76 -11.86 0.38
N CYS A 53 -7.43 -10.92 1.28
CA CYS A 53 -8.18 -10.72 2.51
C CYS A 53 -9.41 -9.79 2.35
N TYR A 54 -9.32 -8.79 1.48
CA TYR A 54 -10.35 -7.76 1.32
C TYR A 54 -11.01 -7.75 -0.07
N GLY A 55 -10.41 -8.41 -1.04
CA GLY A 55 -10.79 -8.30 -2.45
C GLY A 55 -10.09 -7.13 -3.16
N PRO A 56 -10.00 -7.18 -4.49
CA PRO A 56 -9.18 -6.24 -5.28
C PRO A 56 -9.63 -4.78 -5.14
N GLU A 57 -10.93 -4.51 -5.07
CA GLU A 57 -11.45 -3.14 -4.95
C GLU A 57 -11.21 -2.52 -3.57
N ASP A 58 -11.41 -3.29 -2.50
CA ASP A 58 -11.20 -2.80 -1.14
C ASP A 58 -9.72 -2.76 -0.75
N ALA A 59 -8.89 -3.64 -1.31
CA ALA A 59 -7.44 -3.56 -1.20
C ALA A 59 -6.93 -2.18 -1.68
N VAL A 60 -7.42 -1.71 -2.83
CA VAL A 60 -7.07 -0.38 -3.36
C VAL A 60 -7.47 0.73 -2.38
N LYS A 61 -8.69 0.68 -1.85
CA LYS A 61 -9.19 1.70 -0.91
C LYS A 61 -8.38 1.73 0.39
N ILE A 62 -8.05 0.57 0.94
CA ILE A 62 -7.29 0.47 2.18
C ILE A 62 -5.86 0.96 1.94
N THR A 63 -5.23 0.58 0.84
CA THR A 63 -3.90 1.07 0.51
C THR A 63 -3.90 2.59 0.36
N LEU A 64 -4.86 3.17 -0.37
CA LEU A 64 -4.99 4.63 -0.47
C LEU A 64 -5.21 5.29 0.89
N LYS A 65 -5.98 4.68 1.80
CA LYS A 65 -6.21 5.18 3.16
C LYS A 65 -4.94 5.15 4.01
N ILE A 66 -4.15 4.08 3.93
CA ILE A 66 -2.88 3.93 4.64
C ILE A 66 -1.83 4.88 4.05
N LEU A 67 -1.71 4.94 2.73
CA LEU A 67 -0.84 5.89 2.03
C LEU A 67 -1.21 7.33 2.40
N ARG A 68 -2.50 7.68 2.50
CA ARG A 68 -2.91 9.01 3.00
C ARG A 68 -2.48 9.25 4.45
N LYS A 69 -2.62 8.26 5.34
CA LYS A 69 -2.13 8.36 6.73
C LYS A 69 -0.61 8.56 6.79
N MET A 70 0.15 7.89 5.92
CA MET A 70 1.59 8.07 5.79
C MET A 70 1.95 9.44 5.17
N ASN A 71 1.20 9.88 4.16
CA ASN A 71 1.38 11.13 3.42
C ASN A 71 1.01 12.38 4.22
N GLN A 72 0.15 12.26 5.25
CA GLN A 72 -0.03 13.32 6.26
C GLN A 72 1.29 13.65 6.99
N ASN A 73 2.30 12.76 6.94
CA ASN A 73 3.60 12.97 7.55
C ASN A 73 4.74 13.24 6.55
N GLN A 74 4.52 13.03 5.24
CA GLN A 74 5.46 13.31 4.14
C GLN A 74 4.70 13.63 2.85
N ILE A 75 4.52 14.91 2.56
CA ILE A 75 3.57 15.48 1.57
C ILE A 75 3.93 15.19 0.09
N LEU A 76 5.17 14.77 -0.22
CA LEU A 76 5.73 14.98 -1.57
C LEU A 76 5.65 13.81 -2.55
N ILE A 77 5.39 12.58 -2.12
CA ILE A 77 5.54 11.40 -3.01
C ILE A 77 4.28 11.10 -3.84
N MET A 78 3.06 11.45 -3.37
CA MET A 78 1.85 11.21 -4.16
C MET A 78 1.75 12.03 -5.46
N CYS A 79 2.40 13.20 -5.57
CA CYS A 79 2.30 14.04 -6.77
C CYS A 79 3.09 13.50 -7.97
N LEU A 80 4.13 12.68 -7.75
CA LEU A 80 4.94 12.14 -8.85
C LEU A 80 4.32 10.88 -9.47
N ILE A 81 3.61 10.09 -8.66
CA ILE A 81 3.04 8.80 -9.10
C ILE A 81 1.67 8.98 -9.78
N LEU A 82 0.97 10.09 -9.51
CA LEU A 82 -0.29 10.47 -10.17
C LEU A 82 -0.11 11.37 -11.39
N ASN A 83 1.00 11.27 -12.11
CA ASN A 83 1.13 11.86 -13.46
C ASN A 83 0.37 11.04 -14.53
N ILE A 84 -0.85 10.61 -14.19
CA ILE A 84 -1.92 10.16 -15.08
C ILE A 84 -3.19 10.62 -14.35
N PHE A 85 -3.88 11.61 -14.93
CA PHE A 85 -4.93 12.46 -14.35
C PHE A 85 -4.46 13.75 -13.64
N CYS A 86 -3.61 14.55 -14.29
CA CYS A 86 -4.05 15.74 -15.04
C CYS A 86 -2.87 16.35 -15.82
#